data_AF-A0A8I2YGL8-F1
#
_entry.id   AF-A0A8I2YGL8-F1
#
_cell.length_a   1.000
_cell.length_b   1.000
_cell.length_c   1.000
_cell.angle_alpha   90.00
_cell.angle_beta   90.00
_cell.angle_gamma   90.00
#
_symmetry.space_group_name_H-M   'P 1'
#
loop_
_entity.id
_entity.type
_entity.pdbx_description
1 polymer ?
#
loop_
_entity_poly.entity_id
_entity_poly.type
_entity_poly.pdbx_seq_one_letter_code
_entity_poly.pdbx_strand_id
1 'polypeptide(L)'
;MSSQSVEWSVLESIHPTICISNEDAIVTLLVPVELGIEHPVHIFHVPHDTYLVASSFSVSTDVPSHSASLSVLPPLHFRIALPPTYPTHAPPIIQSLRATSAWLPPPTLSFIKERMATMWSPGDDSGVLYTWVEWIRTGDFLAEVGLLGDDRHSIQIPHPSPQLLLTPLHAYASLSKSDEFAHTSYLCAICLSERKGVHCLALSCGHVFCRSCLVDMWGLHVKEGQVSRVGCPEPNCGKTDAEDADGLREATEDEASAVLSENELDRWKWLRRKRDLERDPTMIHCPMEYCQEPVPKPESDASRVDVSDEDESGWARLRTCTACDYSFCAFCTGLTLLPTPSHFQIHLRLPLSSARFPRTPCYRTPIWS
;
A
#
# COMPACT_ATOMS: atom_id res chain seq x y z
N MET A 1 -38.12 12.89 -27.36
CA MET A 1 -37.40 12.56 -26.11
C MET A 1 -38.06 13.35 -25.00
N SER A 2 -38.41 12.73 -23.87
CA SER A 2 -38.96 13.46 -22.72
C SER A 2 -37.86 14.32 -22.10
N SER A 3 -38.20 15.46 -21.47
CA SER A 3 -37.21 16.32 -20.80
C SER A 3 -36.35 15.54 -19.80
N GLN A 4 -36.93 14.54 -19.14
CA GLN A 4 -36.26 13.62 -18.21
C GLN A 4 -35.16 12.80 -18.89
N SER A 5 -35.46 12.25 -20.08
CA SER A 5 -34.49 11.47 -20.85
C SER A 5 -33.34 12.33 -21.38
N VAL A 6 -33.61 13.60 -21.66
CA VAL A 6 -32.59 14.56 -22.10
C VAL A 6 -31.67 14.90 -20.93
N GLU A 7 -32.21 15.26 -19.77
CA GLU A 7 -31.42 15.57 -18.58
C GLU A 7 -30.55 14.37 -18.15
N TRP A 8 -31.13 13.16 -18.11
CA TRP A 8 -30.37 11.94 -17.82
C TRP A 8 -29.22 11.74 -18.81
N SER A 9 -29.48 11.87 -20.12
CA SER A 9 -28.46 11.69 -21.15
C SER A 9 -27.32 12.71 -21.03
N VAL A 10 -27.64 13.95 -20.65
CA VAL A 10 -26.63 14.98 -20.40
C VAL A 10 -25.81 14.60 -19.16
N LEU A 11 -26.45 14.23 -18.06
CA LEU A 11 -25.77 13.83 -16.84
C LEU A 11 -24.85 12.62 -17.07
N GLU A 12 -25.32 11.60 -17.77
CA GLU A 12 -24.54 10.40 -18.12
C GLU A 12 -23.34 10.73 -19.02
N SER A 13 -23.47 11.72 -19.91
CA SER A 13 -22.36 12.16 -20.75
C SER A 13 -21.26 12.91 -19.98
N ILE A 14 -21.63 13.64 -18.92
CA ILE A 14 -20.70 14.40 -18.09
C ILE A 14 -20.07 13.49 -17.04
N HIS A 15 -20.90 12.67 -16.38
CA HIS A 15 -20.55 11.82 -15.24
C HIS A 15 -20.94 10.36 -15.47
N PRO A 16 -20.28 9.66 -16.42
CA PRO A 16 -20.65 8.29 -16.77
C PRO A 16 -20.46 7.30 -15.63
N THR A 17 -19.49 7.53 -14.74
CA THR A 17 -19.20 6.65 -13.60
C THR A 17 -20.17 6.83 -12.43
N ILE A 18 -20.84 7.98 -12.35
CA ILE A 18 -21.83 8.28 -11.30
C ILE A 18 -23.20 7.69 -11.67
N CYS A 19 -23.53 7.64 -12.97
CA CYS A 19 -24.80 7.15 -13.49
C CYS A 19 -24.79 5.62 -13.55
N ILE A 20 -25.49 4.95 -12.63
CA ILE A 20 -25.49 3.48 -12.55
C ILE A 20 -26.59 2.85 -13.41
N SER A 21 -27.82 3.35 -13.30
CA SER A 21 -28.95 2.85 -14.10
C SER A 21 -30.11 3.85 -14.18
N ASN A 22 -30.95 3.67 -15.19
CA ASN A 22 -32.21 4.37 -15.37
C ASN A 22 -33.26 3.37 -15.89
N GLU A 23 -34.11 2.88 -14.98
CA GLU A 23 -35.11 1.85 -15.25
C GLU A 23 -36.48 2.35 -14.78
N ASP A 24 -37.50 2.33 -15.65
CA ASP A 24 -38.88 2.72 -15.32
C ASP A 24 -39.00 4.09 -14.62
N ALA A 25 -38.25 5.10 -15.10
CA ALA A 25 -38.15 6.43 -14.51
C ALA A 25 -37.60 6.44 -13.06
N ILE A 26 -36.90 5.38 -12.67
CA ILE A 26 -36.11 5.32 -11.45
C ILE A 26 -34.64 5.36 -11.85
N VAL A 27 -33.95 6.42 -11.40
CA VAL A 27 -32.52 6.60 -11.62
C VAL A 27 -31.73 6.21 -10.38
N THR A 28 -30.61 5.53 -10.60
CA THR A 28 -29.67 5.13 -9.56
C THR A 28 -28.35 5.86 -9.78
N LEU A 29 -27.91 6.60 -8.77
CA LEU A 29 -26.66 7.38 -8.81
C LEU A 29 -25.74 6.95 -7.67
N LEU A 30 -24.44 6.85 -7.95
CA LEU A 30 -23.39 6.63 -6.96
C LEU A 30 -22.45 7.82 -6.99
N VAL A 31 -22.70 8.81 -6.13
CA VAL A 31 -22.00 10.10 -6.17
C VAL A 31 -20.82 10.08 -5.21
N PRO A 32 -19.56 10.03 -5.68
CA PRO A 32 -18.38 10.17 -4.83
C PRO A 32 -18.32 11.57 -4.24
N VAL A 33 -17.60 11.76 -3.13
CA VAL A 33 -17.32 13.09 -2.59
C VAL A 33 -15.85 13.39 -2.83
N GLU A 34 -15.57 14.30 -3.76
CA GLU A 34 -14.25 14.69 -4.26
C GLU A 34 -13.84 16.02 -3.63
N LEU A 35 -12.90 15.97 -2.70
CA LEU A 35 -12.47 17.15 -1.94
C LEU A 35 -11.41 17.97 -2.68
N GLY A 36 -10.86 17.45 -3.78
CA GLY A 36 -9.83 18.08 -4.62
C GLY A 36 -8.43 18.10 -4.00
N ILE A 37 -8.30 18.43 -2.71
CA ILE A 37 -7.05 18.39 -1.94
C ILE A 37 -7.19 17.41 -0.76
N GLU A 38 -6.07 16.98 -0.20
CA GLU A 38 -6.13 16.19 1.03
C GLU A 38 -6.63 17.05 2.20
N HIS A 39 -7.65 16.55 2.90
CA HIS A 39 -8.23 17.16 4.08
C HIS A 39 -7.98 16.28 5.32
N PRO A 40 -7.72 16.87 6.49
CA PRO A 40 -7.67 16.12 7.74
C PRO A 40 -9.10 15.69 8.13
N VAL A 41 -9.32 14.38 8.14
CA VAL A 41 -10.58 13.74 8.52
C VAL A 41 -10.42 13.16 9.93
N HIS A 42 -11.14 13.73 10.89
CA HIS A 42 -11.18 13.31 12.27
C HIS A 42 -12.46 12.51 12.55
N ILE A 43 -12.32 11.32 13.12
CA ILE A 43 -13.46 10.45 13.44
C ILE A 43 -13.66 10.44 14.95
N PHE A 44 -14.82 10.88 15.39
CA PHE A 44 -15.19 10.97 16.81
C PHE A 44 -16.11 9.81 17.18
N HIS A 45 -15.81 9.19 18.32
CA HIS A 45 -16.71 8.18 18.85
C HIS A 45 -17.99 8.85 19.36
N VAL A 46 -19.14 8.35 18.92
CA VAL A 46 -20.45 8.70 19.48
C VAL A 46 -21.22 7.43 19.81
N PRO A 47 -22.01 7.38 20.90
CA PRO A 47 -22.85 6.22 21.19
C PRO A 47 -23.78 5.89 20.02
N HIS A 48 -24.08 4.60 19.81
CA HIS A 48 -24.91 4.15 18.69
C HIS A 48 -26.29 4.81 18.67
N ASP A 49 -26.93 4.94 19.84
CA ASP A 49 -28.24 5.59 19.96
C ASP A 49 -28.17 7.06 19.53
N THR A 50 -27.10 7.77 19.93
CA THR A 50 -26.85 9.17 19.52
C THR A 50 -26.62 9.26 18.02
N TYR A 51 -25.83 8.36 17.44
CA TYR A 51 -25.56 8.31 16.01
C TYR A 51 -26.85 8.17 15.17
N LEU A 52 -27.85 7.45 15.66
CA LEU A 52 -29.11 7.25 14.94
C LEU A 52 -30.07 8.46 14.97
N VAL A 53 -29.92 9.38 15.94
CA VAL A 53 -30.92 10.44 16.20
C VAL A 53 -30.37 11.87 16.18
N ALA A 54 -29.07 12.07 16.34
CA ALA A 54 -28.48 13.41 16.35
C ALA A 54 -28.52 14.04 14.94
N SER A 55 -29.25 15.15 14.82
CA SER A 55 -29.41 15.91 13.57
C SER A 55 -28.28 16.91 13.30
N SER A 56 -27.52 17.24 14.35
CA SER A 56 -26.34 18.10 14.29
C SER A 56 -25.41 17.69 15.42
N PHE A 57 -24.12 17.55 15.14
CA PHE A 57 -23.12 17.24 16.14
C PHE A 57 -22.40 18.55 16.49
N SER A 58 -22.74 19.14 17.64
CA SER A 58 -21.88 20.16 18.23
C SER A 58 -20.61 19.47 18.68
N VAL A 59 -19.46 19.93 18.21
CA VAL A 59 -18.14 19.39 18.51
C VAL A 59 -17.92 19.40 20.03
N SER A 60 -18.06 18.24 20.65
CA SER A 60 -17.54 18.01 22.00
C SER A 60 -16.02 18.17 21.94
N THR A 61 -15.42 18.80 22.94
CA THR A 61 -13.96 18.95 23.14
C THR A 61 -13.22 17.63 23.39
N ASP A 62 -13.76 16.51 22.92
CA ASP A 62 -13.14 15.19 23.02
C ASP A 62 -12.06 15.06 21.95
N VAL A 63 -10.91 14.52 22.37
CA VAL A 63 -9.77 14.26 21.49
C VAL A 63 -10.22 13.32 20.35
N PRO A 64 -9.92 13.63 19.07
CA PRO A 64 -10.29 12.77 17.96
C PRO A 64 -9.72 11.37 18.19
N SER A 65 -10.58 10.35 18.14
CA SER A 65 -10.16 8.98 18.43
C SER A 65 -9.25 8.43 17.34
N HIS A 66 -9.52 8.82 16.09
CA HIS A 66 -8.76 8.42 14.91
C HIS A 66 -8.77 9.56 13.89
N SER A 67 -7.73 9.64 13.06
CA SER A 67 -7.63 10.66 12.01
C SER A 67 -6.96 10.10 10.76
N ALA A 68 -7.32 10.64 9.59
CA ALA A 68 -6.71 10.34 8.30
C ALA A 68 -6.57 11.62 7.46
N SER A 69 -5.67 11.60 6.48
CA SER A 69 -5.59 12.60 5.41
C SER A 69 -6.24 12.00 4.17
N LEU A 70 -7.35 12.58 3.69
CA LEU A 70 -8.14 12.02 2.57
C LEU A 70 -8.50 13.13 1.57
N SER A 71 -8.39 12.83 0.28
CA SER A 71 -8.86 13.71 -0.82
C SER A 71 -10.22 13.31 -1.38
N VAL A 72 -10.76 12.18 -0.93
CA VAL A 72 -12.04 11.63 -1.40
C VAL A 72 -12.72 10.86 -0.26
N LEU A 73 -14.06 10.92 -0.19
CA LEU A 73 -14.86 10.13 0.74
C LEU A 73 -15.76 9.12 -0.02
N PRO A 74 -16.15 8.00 0.62
CA PRO A 74 -16.99 7.00 -0.02
C PRO A 74 -18.31 7.57 -0.53
N PRO A 75 -18.85 7.04 -1.64
CA PRO A 75 -19.94 7.66 -2.34
C PRO A 75 -21.26 7.55 -1.60
N LEU A 76 -22.15 8.48 -1.91
CA LEU A 76 -23.55 8.44 -1.53
C LEU A 76 -24.36 7.76 -2.64
N HIS A 77 -25.12 6.75 -2.24
CA HIS A 77 -25.98 5.98 -3.14
C HIS A 77 -27.39 6.53 -3.10
N PHE A 78 -27.86 7.04 -4.25
CA PHE A 78 -29.19 7.56 -4.46
C PHE A 78 -30.03 6.63 -5.31
N ARG A 79 -31.31 6.49 -4.92
CA ARG A 79 -32.36 5.95 -5.78
C ARG A 79 -33.46 7.00 -5.85
N ILE A 80 -33.71 7.52 -7.05
CA ILE A 80 -34.57 8.68 -7.27
C ILE A 80 -35.65 8.28 -8.28
N ALA A 81 -36.91 8.50 -7.94
CA ALA A 81 -38.01 8.39 -8.89
C ALA A 81 -38.25 9.75 -9.56
N LEU A 82 -38.38 9.73 -10.88
CA LEU A 82 -38.70 10.89 -11.71
C LEU A 82 -40.21 10.83 -12.05
N PRO A 83 -41.07 11.64 -11.42
CA PRO A 83 -42.49 11.67 -11.75
C PRO A 83 -42.72 12.03 -13.22
N PRO A 84 -43.78 11.58 -13.90
CA PRO A 84 -44.00 11.87 -15.33
C PRO A 84 -44.13 13.37 -15.65
N THR A 85 -44.42 14.19 -14.64
CA THR A 85 -44.54 15.65 -14.74
C THR A 85 -43.25 16.40 -14.41
N TYR A 86 -42.16 15.69 -14.04
CA TYR A 86 -40.83 16.25 -13.88
C TYR A 86 -40.21 16.58 -15.25
N PRO A 87 -39.46 17.69 -15.40
CA PRO A 87 -39.10 18.69 -14.38
C PRO A 87 -40.12 19.83 -14.19
N THR A 88 -41.15 19.91 -15.03
CA THR A 88 -41.98 21.12 -15.18
C THR A 88 -42.93 21.39 -14.00
N HIS A 89 -43.52 20.35 -13.40
CA HIS A 89 -44.58 20.53 -12.38
C HIS A 89 -44.35 19.77 -11.07
N ALA A 90 -43.37 18.86 -11.02
CA ALA A 90 -43.04 18.12 -9.80
C ALA A 90 -41.52 17.91 -9.69
N PRO A 91 -40.94 17.87 -8.48
CA PRO A 91 -39.53 17.58 -8.25
C PRO A 91 -39.20 16.09 -8.39
N PRO A 92 -37.92 15.70 -8.51
CA PRO A 92 -37.50 14.32 -8.33
C PRO A 92 -37.77 13.87 -6.89
N ILE A 93 -38.09 12.59 -6.70
CA ILE A 93 -38.42 12.01 -5.39
C ILE A 93 -37.31 11.06 -4.97
N ILE A 94 -36.57 11.41 -3.90
CA ILE A 94 -35.50 10.56 -3.37
C ILE A 94 -36.12 9.38 -2.60
N GLN A 95 -36.21 8.20 -3.22
CA GLN A 95 -36.72 6.97 -2.59
C GLN A 95 -35.76 6.47 -1.50
N SER A 96 -34.46 6.47 -1.79
CA SER A 96 -33.44 6.09 -0.81
C SER A 96 -32.15 6.87 -1.00
N LEU A 97 -31.51 7.21 0.11
CA LEU A 97 -30.18 7.81 0.18
C LEU A 97 -29.40 7.06 1.26
N ARG A 98 -28.20 6.59 0.94
CA ARG A 98 -27.32 5.88 1.88
C ARG A 98 -25.88 6.31 1.66
N ALA A 99 -25.12 6.50 2.73
CA ALA A 99 -23.67 6.61 2.65
C ALA A 99 -23.04 5.22 2.63
N THR A 100 -22.15 4.97 1.67
CA THR A 100 -21.33 3.75 1.65
C THR A 100 -20.54 3.67 2.96
N SER A 101 -20.41 2.49 3.57
CA SER A 101 -19.72 2.33 4.86
C SER A 101 -20.35 3.09 6.05
N ALA A 102 -21.57 3.62 5.90
CA ALA A 102 -22.29 4.35 6.95
C ALA A 102 -21.47 5.46 7.61
N TRP A 103 -20.70 6.22 6.83
CA TRP A 103 -19.92 7.35 7.38
C TRP A 103 -20.78 8.59 7.66
N LEU A 104 -22.03 8.64 7.18
CA LEU A 104 -23.00 9.68 7.50
C LEU A 104 -24.14 9.17 8.40
N PRO A 105 -24.45 9.86 9.50
CA PRO A 105 -25.60 9.59 10.36
C PRO A 105 -26.94 9.64 9.60
N PRO A 106 -27.93 8.79 9.96
CA PRO A 106 -29.25 8.82 9.33
C PRO A 106 -29.97 10.18 9.38
N PRO A 107 -29.94 10.95 10.49
CA PRO A 107 -30.55 12.28 10.53
C PRO A 107 -29.89 13.26 9.55
N THR A 108 -28.56 13.18 9.39
CA THR A 108 -27.81 13.95 8.40
C THR A 108 -28.26 13.61 6.97
N LEU A 109 -28.47 12.33 6.67
CA LEU A 109 -29.00 11.91 5.37
C LEU A 109 -30.43 12.44 5.15
N SER A 110 -31.26 12.50 6.19
CA SER A 110 -32.61 13.11 6.11
C SER A 110 -32.52 14.61 5.81
N PHE A 111 -31.64 15.34 6.49
CA PHE A 111 -31.39 16.76 6.21
C PHE A 111 -30.92 16.99 4.77
N ILE A 112 -29.99 16.16 4.27
CA ILE A 112 -29.54 16.22 2.88
C ILE A 112 -30.72 16.05 1.91
N LYS A 113 -31.61 15.08 2.15
CA LYS A 113 -32.81 14.89 1.30
C LYS A 113 -33.73 16.11 1.32
N GLU A 114 -34.02 16.64 2.50
CA GLU A 114 -34.86 17.82 2.67
C GLU A 114 -34.24 19.03 1.96
N ARG A 115 -32.93 19.21 2.11
CA ARG A 115 -32.19 20.30 1.49
C ARG A 115 -32.20 20.19 -0.03
N MET A 116 -31.94 19.02 -0.59
CA MET A 116 -32.00 18.76 -2.03
C MET A 116 -33.39 19.03 -2.60
N ALA A 117 -34.46 18.68 -1.88
CA ALA A 117 -35.82 19.00 -2.30
C ALA A 117 -36.07 20.51 -2.43
N THR A 118 -35.38 21.35 -1.64
CA THR A 118 -35.46 22.82 -1.75
C THR A 118 -34.67 23.40 -2.93
N MET A 119 -33.78 22.62 -3.56
CA MET A 119 -32.99 23.07 -4.70
C MET A 119 -33.76 23.02 -6.02
N TRP A 120 -34.90 22.31 -6.06
CA TRP A 120 -35.79 22.32 -7.22
C TRP A 120 -36.68 23.56 -7.21
N SER A 121 -36.82 24.20 -8.37
CA SER A 121 -37.80 25.27 -8.57
C SER A 121 -38.64 25.04 -9.84
N PRO A 122 -39.95 25.36 -9.82
CA PRO A 122 -40.82 25.14 -10.97
C PRO A 122 -40.38 25.98 -12.17
N GLY A 123 -40.18 25.33 -13.32
CA GLY A 123 -39.84 26.01 -14.58
C GLY A 123 -38.35 26.34 -14.75
N ASP A 124 -37.50 25.91 -13.81
CA ASP A 124 -36.06 25.93 -14.03
C ASP A 124 -35.62 24.71 -14.85
N ASP A 125 -34.86 24.96 -15.91
CA ASP A 125 -34.33 23.95 -16.83
C ASP A 125 -32.85 23.65 -16.53
N SER A 126 -32.33 24.12 -15.40
CA SER A 126 -30.91 24.03 -15.00
C SER A 126 -30.39 22.62 -14.68
N GLY A 127 -31.18 21.56 -14.90
CA GLY A 127 -30.79 20.18 -14.61
C GLY A 127 -30.65 19.95 -13.10
N VAL A 128 -31.76 19.64 -12.43
CA VAL A 128 -31.80 19.45 -10.98
C VAL A 128 -30.93 18.27 -10.56
N LEU A 129 -30.89 17.19 -11.33
CA LEU A 129 -30.04 16.04 -11.06
C LEU A 129 -28.55 16.40 -11.12
N TYR A 130 -28.16 17.23 -12.09
CA TYR A 130 -26.79 17.74 -12.19
C TYR A 130 -26.43 18.59 -10.96
N THR A 131 -27.31 19.53 -10.59
CA THR A 131 -27.12 20.38 -9.41
C THR A 131 -26.96 19.55 -8.13
N TRP A 132 -27.79 18.51 -7.97
CA TRP A 132 -27.71 17.56 -6.86
C TRP A 132 -26.42 16.77 -6.86
N VAL A 133 -25.99 16.26 -8.01
CA VAL A 133 -24.72 15.52 -8.16
C VAL A 133 -23.55 16.42 -7.81
N GLU A 134 -23.48 17.63 -8.36
CA GLU A 134 -22.37 18.55 -8.11
C GLU A 134 -22.28 18.95 -6.64
N TRP A 135 -23.39 19.30 -6.00
CA TRP A 135 -23.40 19.70 -4.59
C TRP A 135 -22.88 18.61 -3.64
N ILE A 136 -23.11 17.33 -3.97
CA ILE A 136 -22.54 16.19 -3.24
C ILE A 136 -21.10 15.93 -3.65
N ARG A 137 -20.81 15.96 -4.97
CA ARG A 137 -19.50 15.65 -5.53
C ARG A 137 -18.43 16.62 -5.06
N THR A 138 -18.72 17.92 -5.02
CA THR A 138 -17.78 18.95 -4.53
C THR A 138 -17.64 18.94 -3.00
N GLY A 139 -18.52 18.23 -2.29
CA GLY A 139 -18.55 18.24 -0.82
C GLY A 139 -19.17 19.50 -0.21
N ASP A 140 -19.81 20.37 -1.00
CA ASP A 140 -20.41 21.62 -0.51
C ASP A 140 -21.42 21.40 0.62
N PHE A 141 -22.12 20.26 0.60
CA PHE A 141 -23.06 19.88 1.65
C PHE A 141 -22.42 19.73 3.04
N LEU A 142 -21.12 19.42 3.14
CA LEU A 142 -20.41 19.15 4.40
C LEU A 142 -20.50 20.32 5.38
N ALA A 143 -20.47 21.55 4.86
CA ALA A 143 -20.62 22.76 5.66
C ALA A 143 -22.04 22.88 6.24
N GLU A 144 -23.06 22.59 5.42
CA GLU A 144 -24.47 22.72 5.80
C GLU A 144 -24.88 21.66 6.83
N VAL A 145 -24.29 20.46 6.76
CA VAL A 145 -24.55 19.38 7.71
C VAL A 145 -23.70 19.46 8.99
N GLY A 146 -22.85 20.47 9.12
CA GLY A 146 -22.00 20.69 10.30
C GLY A 146 -20.92 19.62 10.48
N LEU A 147 -20.40 19.07 9.38
CA LEU A 147 -19.27 18.13 9.40
C LEU A 147 -17.93 18.81 9.11
N LEU A 148 -17.90 20.10 8.80
CA LEU A 148 -16.66 20.86 8.75
C LEU A 148 -16.31 21.39 10.15
N GLY A 149 -15.05 21.24 10.54
CA GLY A 149 -14.53 21.84 11.77
C GLY A 149 -14.45 23.37 11.69
N ASP A 150 -14.08 23.99 12.81
CA ASP A 150 -14.02 25.46 12.94
C ASP A 150 -13.07 26.13 11.93
N ASP A 151 -12.03 25.41 11.49
CA ASP A 151 -11.06 25.83 10.49
C ASP A 151 -11.58 25.74 9.05
N ARG A 152 -12.80 25.19 8.84
CA ARG A 152 -13.44 24.95 7.54
C ARG A 152 -12.62 24.10 6.58
N HIS A 153 -11.63 23.38 7.09
CA HIS A 153 -10.74 22.51 6.32
C HIS A 153 -10.68 21.11 6.91
N SER A 154 -10.81 20.97 8.22
CA SER A 154 -10.96 19.66 8.85
C SER A 154 -12.38 19.12 8.66
N ILE A 155 -12.49 17.82 8.40
CA ILE A 155 -13.77 17.12 8.32
C ILE A 155 -13.93 16.29 9.59
N GLN A 156 -15.07 16.42 10.25
CA GLN A 156 -15.37 15.78 11.52
C GLN A 156 -16.51 14.79 11.33
N ILE A 157 -16.20 13.49 11.43
CA ILE A 157 -17.16 12.40 11.21
C ILE A 157 -17.50 11.74 12.54
N PRO A 158 -18.75 11.87 13.03
CA PRO A 158 -19.21 11.12 14.20
C PRO A 158 -19.56 9.68 13.80
N HIS A 159 -19.00 8.69 14.50
CA HIS A 159 -19.27 7.27 14.23
C HIS A 159 -19.25 6.39 15.50
N PRO A 160 -20.13 5.37 15.63
CA PRO A 160 -20.13 4.45 16.78
C PRO A 160 -18.90 3.56 16.87
N SER A 161 -18.15 3.40 15.78
CA SER A 161 -16.92 2.59 15.77
C SER A 161 -15.87 3.23 14.87
N PRO A 162 -15.15 4.26 15.36
CA PRO A 162 -14.17 5.01 14.54
C PRO A 162 -13.11 4.13 13.87
N GLN A 163 -12.61 3.14 14.61
CA GLN A 163 -11.58 2.20 14.15
C GLN A 163 -12.05 1.32 12.98
N LEU A 164 -13.34 0.95 12.95
CA LEU A 164 -13.90 0.14 11.87
C LEU A 164 -14.23 0.98 10.64
N LEU A 165 -14.43 2.29 10.79
CA LEU A 165 -14.69 3.21 9.69
C LEU A 165 -13.40 3.64 8.98
N LEU A 166 -12.28 3.74 9.69
CA LEU A 166 -11.01 4.17 9.10
C LEU A 166 -10.54 3.25 7.96
N THR A 167 -10.68 1.93 8.14
CA THR A 167 -10.31 0.93 7.13
C THR A 167 -11.04 1.11 5.78
N PRO A 168 -12.38 1.16 5.71
CA PRO A 168 -13.08 1.37 4.46
C PRO A 168 -12.83 2.76 3.86
N LEU A 169 -12.56 3.80 4.66
CA LEU A 169 -12.17 5.12 4.14
C LEU A 169 -10.82 5.04 3.39
N HIS A 170 -9.79 4.45 4.00
CA HIS A 170 -8.49 4.26 3.34
C HIS A 170 -8.57 3.32 2.14
N ALA A 171 -9.34 2.24 2.24
CA ALA A 171 -9.54 1.31 1.14
C ALA A 171 -10.17 2.03 -0.06
N TYR A 172 -11.23 2.81 0.18
CA TYR A 172 -11.87 3.60 -0.88
C TYR A 172 -10.94 4.66 -1.48
N ALA A 173 -10.20 5.39 -0.65
CA ALA A 173 -9.24 6.38 -1.15
C ALA A 173 -8.12 5.74 -1.99
N SER A 174 -7.63 4.57 -1.59
CA SER A 174 -6.61 3.81 -2.34
C SER A 174 -7.16 3.30 -3.68
N LEU A 175 -8.39 2.78 -3.68
CA LEU A 175 -9.08 2.35 -4.90
C LEU A 175 -9.30 3.52 -5.85
N SER A 176 -9.72 4.68 -5.33
CA SER A 176 -9.96 5.89 -6.13
C SER A 176 -8.68 6.40 -6.78
N LYS A 177 -7.57 6.47 -6.03
CA LYS A 177 -6.24 6.83 -6.58
C LYS A 177 -5.77 5.83 -7.64
N SER A 178 -6.01 4.53 -7.41
CA SER A 178 -5.68 3.48 -8.38
C SER A 178 -6.51 3.58 -9.66
N ASP A 179 -7.80 3.89 -9.55
CA ASP A 179 -8.71 4.05 -10.69
C ASP A 179 -8.39 5.31 -11.51
N GLU A 180 -8.10 6.41 -10.83
CA GLU A 180 -7.62 7.65 -11.46
C GLU A 180 -6.33 7.41 -12.25
N PHE A 181 -5.36 6.73 -11.64
CA PHE A 181 -4.13 6.33 -12.32
C PHE A 181 -4.44 5.47 -13.55
N ALA A 182 -5.26 4.43 -13.40
CA ALA A 182 -5.62 3.51 -14.48
C ALA A 182 -6.16 4.24 -15.74
N HIS A 183 -7.00 5.26 -15.56
CA HIS A 183 -7.65 5.99 -16.64
C HIS A 183 -6.89 7.23 -17.12
N THR A 184 -5.89 7.69 -16.38
CA THR A 184 -5.01 8.79 -16.78
C THR A 184 -4.01 8.32 -17.84
N SER A 185 -3.71 9.17 -18.83
CA SER A 185 -2.71 8.88 -19.86
C SER A 185 -1.32 9.38 -19.41
N TYR A 186 -0.29 8.55 -19.57
CA TYR A 186 1.09 8.86 -19.23
C TYR A 186 2.00 8.66 -20.43
N LEU A 187 2.95 9.57 -20.63
CA LEU A 187 4.00 9.46 -21.64
C LEU A 187 5.14 8.58 -21.11
N CYS A 188 5.43 7.47 -21.76
CA CYS A 188 6.56 6.63 -21.36
C CYS A 188 7.88 7.13 -21.96
N ALA A 189 8.86 7.49 -21.14
CA ALA A 189 10.15 8.01 -21.62
C ALA A 189 11.02 6.98 -22.36
N ILE A 190 10.74 5.66 -22.24
CA ILE A 190 11.49 4.61 -22.94
C ILE A 190 11.06 4.51 -24.41
N CYS A 191 9.75 4.43 -24.66
CA CYS A 191 9.19 4.24 -26.01
C CYS A 191 8.55 5.50 -26.60
N LEU A 192 8.56 6.62 -25.87
CA LEU A 192 8.00 7.92 -26.23
C LEU A 192 6.52 7.87 -26.66
N SER A 193 5.78 6.86 -26.18
CA SER A 193 4.37 6.64 -26.50
C SER A 193 3.49 6.96 -25.29
N GLU A 194 2.35 7.59 -25.54
CA GLU A 194 1.30 7.78 -24.53
C GLU A 194 0.48 6.51 -24.33
N ARG A 195 0.27 6.12 -23.07
CA ARG A 195 -0.55 4.96 -22.71
C ARG A 195 -1.38 5.25 -21.47
N LYS A 196 -2.57 4.66 -21.40
CA LYS A 196 -3.40 4.67 -20.18
C LYS A 196 -2.67 3.98 -19.04
N GLY A 197 -2.85 4.47 -17.81
CA GLY A 197 -2.15 3.97 -16.64
C GLY A 197 -2.42 2.49 -16.34
N VAL A 198 -3.54 1.92 -16.81
CA VAL A 198 -3.77 0.46 -16.80
C VAL A 198 -2.64 -0.35 -17.46
N HIS A 199 -1.93 0.24 -18.44
CA HIS A 199 -0.79 -0.36 -19.13
C HIS A 199 0.56 0.15 -18.62
N CYS A 200 0.56 0.93 -17.54
CA CYS A 200 1.74 1.52 -16.94
C CYS A 200 1.93 0.99 -15.51
N LEU A 201 3.09 1.33 -14.95
CA LEU A 201 3.42 1.12 -13.55
C LEU A 201 4.05 2.41 -13.04
N ALA A 202 3.51 2.94 -11.94
CA ALA A 202 4.15 3.97 -11.15
C ALA A 202 5.13 3.31 -10.19
N LEU A 203 6.40 3.68 -10.29
CA LEU A 203 7.43 3.25 -9.36
C LEU A 203 7.31 4.04 -8.05
N SER A 204 7.85 3.50 -6.96
CA SER A 204 7.92 4.15 -5.63
C SER A 204 8.59 5.52 -5.65
N CYS A 205 9.45 5.79 -6.63
CA CYS A 205 10.05 7.11 -6.87
C CYS A 205 9.14 8.12 -7.59
N GLY A 206 7.89 7.75 -7.93
CA GLY A 206 6.92 8.58 -8.61
C GLY A 206 6.93 8.51 -10.15
N HIS A 207 8.01 8.02 -10.76
CA HIS A 207 8.10 7.91 -12.22
C HIS A 207 7.21 6.80 -12.78
N VAL A 208 6.60 7.05 -13.94
CA VAL A 208 5.62 6.15 -14.57
C VAL A 208 6.16 5.66 -15.91
N PHE A 209 6.13 4.35 -16.12
CA PHE A 209 6.58 3.73 -17.38
C PHE A 209 5.59 2.68 -17.87
N CYS A 210 5.63 2.42 -19.18
CA CYS A 210 4.83 1.36 -19.77
C CYS A 210 5.30 -0.02 -19.26
N ARG A 211 4.37 -0.89 -18.89
CA ARG A 211 4.70 -2.22 -18.33
C ARG A 211 5.53 -3.05 -19.31
N SER A 212 5.18 -3.06 -20.60
CA SER A 212 5.96 -3.79 -21.60
C SER A 212 7.41 -3.31 -21.69
N CYS A 213 7.63 -1.99 -21.58
CA CYS A 213 8.95 -1.39 -21.60
C CYS A 213 9.80 -1.83 -20.38
N LEU A 214 9.19 -1.86 -19.20
CA LEU A 214 9.85 -2.32 -17.98
C LEU A 214 10.16 -3.82 -18.05
N VAL A 215 9.23 -4.64 -18.56
CA VAL A 215 9.43 -6.09 -18.77
C VAL A 215 10.65 -6.33 -19.66
N ASP A 216 10.69 -5.69 -20.84
CA ASP A 216 11.77 -5.89 -21.80
C ASP A 216 13.13 -5.43 -21.23
N MET A 217 13.16 -4.24 -20.62
CA MET A 217 14.40 -3.66 -20.08
C MET A 217 14.91 -4.44 -18.86
N TRP A 218 14.06 -4.71 -17.87
CA TRP A 218 14.48 -5.42 -16.66
C TRP A 218 14.78 -6.88 -16.95
N GLY A 219 14.00 -7.55 -17.80
CA GLY A 219 14.27 -8.91 -18.25
C GLY A 219 15.63 -9.03 -18.93
N LEU A 220 16.00 -8.06 -19.78
CA LEU A 220 17.33 -8.00 -20.39
C LEU A 220 18.45 -7.86 -19.34
N HIS A 221 18.32 -6.94 -18.37
CA HIS A 221 19.31 -6.75 -17.32
C HIS A 221 19.47 -7.98 -16.42
N VAL A 222 18.38 -8.65 -16.08
CA VAL A 222 18.40 -9.92 -15.32
C VAL A 222 19.09 -11.03 -16.12
N LYS A 223 18.84 -11.10 -17.43
CA LYS A 223 19.50 -12.06 -18.32
C LYS A 223 21.01 -11.82 -18.38
N GLU A 224 21.42 -10.56 -18.51
CA GLU A 224 22.82 -10.13 -18.57
C GLU A 224 23.55 -10.13 -17.21
N GLY A 225 22.83 -10.33 -16.10
CA GLY A 225 23.42 -10.33 -14.76
C GLY A 225 23.66 -8.94 -14.17
N GLN A 226 23.13 -7.88 -14.80
CA GLN A 226 23.30 -6.48 -14.39
C GLN A 226 22.23 -6.06 -13.37
N VAL A 227 22.30 -6.61 -12.15
CA VAL A 227 21.28 -6.38 -11.09
C VAL A 227 21.07 -4.91 -10.77
N SER A 228 22.15 -4.13 -10.70
CA SER A 228 22.07 -2.70 -10.34
C SER A 228 21.38 -1.83 -11.38
N ARG A 229 21.11 -2.36 -12.58
CA ARG A 229 20.34 -1.67 -13.62
C ARG A 229 18.86 -2.05 -13.64
N VAL A 230 18.45 -3.04 -12.83
CA VAL A 230 17.03 -3.32 -12.60
C VAL A 230 16.48 -2.27 -11.65
N GLY A 231 15.90 -1.22 -12.22
CA GLY A 231 15.55 -0.01 -11.49
C GLY A 231 14.84 1.03 -12.34
N CYS A 232 14.71 2.24 -11.79
CA CYS A 232 14.09 3.36 -12.48
C CYS A 232 14.91 3.75 -13.73
N PRO A 233 14.32 3.76 -14.93
CA PRO A 233 14.97 4.22 -16.16
C PRO A 233 15.32 5.72 -16.18
N GLU A 234 14.71 6.52 -15.30
CA GLU A 234 14.92 7.98 -15.29
C GLU A 234 16.34 8.33 -14.83
N PRO A 235 17.09 9.13 -15.61
CA PRO A 235 18.42 9.60 -15.21
C PRO A 235 18.37 10.35 -13.88
N ASN A 236 19.39 10.13 -13.04
CA ASN A 236 19.52 10.78 -11.72
C ASN A 236 18.42 10.45 -10.70
N CYS A 237 17.51 9.52 -11.00
CA CYS A 237 16.53 9.07 -10.02
C CYS A 237 17.23 8.30 -8.89
N GLY A 238 17.02 8.73 -7.64
CA GLY A 238 17.59 8.10 -6.44
C GLY A 238 18.94 8.64 -5.98
N LYS A 239 19.46 9.72 -6.58
CA LYS A 239 20.69 10.38 -6.11
C LYS A 239 20.39 11.22 -4.85
N THR A 240 21.00 10.87 -3.73
CA THR A 240 20.88 11.66 -2.49
C THR A 240 22.07 12.57 -2.20
N ASP A 241 23.25 12.38 -2.82
CA ASP A 241 24.39 13.32 -2.79
C ASP A 241 25.35 13.09 -3.98
N ALA A 242 26.20 14.09 -4.27
CA ALA A 242 26.95 14.29 -5.52
C ALA A 242 28.12 13.32 -5.84
N GLU A 243 28.31 12.24 -5.08
CA GLU A 243 29.45 11.33 -5.23
C GLU A 243 29.14 10.04 -6.01
N ASP A 244 27.86 9.70 -6.23
CA ASP A 244 27.45 8.57 -7.07
C ASP A 244 27.06 9.05 -8.48
N ALA A 245 28.07 9.32 -9.31
CA ALA A 245 27.89 9.86 -10.65
C ALA A 245 27.05 8.95 -11.59
N ASP A 246 26.97 7.65 -11.30
CA ASP A 246 26.45 6.61 -12.22
C ASP A 246 25.28 5.77 -11.68
N GLY A 247 24.76 6.08 -10.48
CA GLY A 247 23.74 5.27 -9.80
C GLY A 247 22.31 5.53 -10.30
N LEU A 248 21.65 4.50 -10.83
CA LEU A 248 20.20 4.44 -10.99
C LEU A 248 19.56 3.93 -9.69
N ARG A 249 18.34 4.39 -9.36
CA ARG A 249 17.55 3.81 -8.28
C ARG A 249 17.18 2.35 -8.58
N GLU A 250 17.73 1.41 -7.82
CA GLU A 250 17.36 0.00 -7.89
C GLU A 250 15.88 -0.24 -7.53
N ALA A 251 15.27 -1.23 -8.17
CA ALA A 251 13.88 -1.62 -7.92
C ALA A 251 13.70 -2.27 -6.52
N THR A 252 12.55 -2.01 -5.91
CA THR A 252 12.11 -2.77 -4.73
C THR A 252 11.66 -4.17 -5.14
N GLU A 253 11.56 -5.09 -4.19
CA GLU A 253 11.04 -6.44 -4.47
C GLU A 253 9.60 -6.41 -4.98
N ASP A 254 8.76 -5.53 -4.42
CA ASP A 254 7.38 -5.33 -4.86
C ASP A 254 7.32 -4.85 -6.32
N GLU A 255 8.15 -3.86 -6.68
CA GLU A 255 8.24 -3.39 -8.06
C GLU A 255 8.71 -4.49 -9.02
N ALA A 256 9.76 -5.21 -8.65
CA ALA A 256 10.32 -6.30 -9.44
C ALA A 256 9.28 -7.42 -9.66
N SER A 257 8.55 -7.80 -8.62
CA SER A 257 7.49 -8.82 -8.70
C SER A 257 6.29 -8.38 -9.55
N ALA A 258 6.03 -7.07 -9.66
CA ALA A 258 4.96 -6.53 -10.50
C ALA A 258 5.30 -6.49 -12.00
N VAL A 259 6.57 -6.69 -12.36
CA VAL A 259 7.08 -6.58 -13.74
C VAL A 259 7.66 -7.89 -14.24
N LEU A 260 8.53 -8.54 -13.48
CA LEU A 260 9.25 -9.74 -13.90
C LEU A 260 8.40 -11.00 -13.79
N SER A 261 8.68 -11.99 -14.64
CA SER A 261 8.15 -13.34 -14.44
C SER A 261 8.75 -14.00 -13.20
N GLU A 262 8.09 -15.05 -12.67
CA GLU A 262 8.56 -15.78 -11.47
C GLU A 262 10.02 -16.25 -11.60
N ASN A 263 10.40 -16.82 -12.74
CA ASN A 263 11.77 -17.28 -13.01
C ASN A 263 12.79 -16.13 -13.04
N GLU A 264 12.42 -14.99 -13.62
CA GLU A 264 13.29 -13.81 -13.68
C GLU A 264 13.43 -13.16 -12.31
N LEU A 265 12.33 -13.13 -11.53
CA LEU A 265 12.33 -12.62 -10.16
C LEU A 265 13.25 -13.45 -9.26
N ASP A 266 13.16 -14.78 -9.33
CA ASP A 266 14.04 -15.67 -8.56
C ASP A 266 15.50 -15.51 -8.96
N ARG A 267 15.76 -15.43 -10.27
CA ARG A 267 17.11 -15.15 -10.77
C ARG A 267 17.62 -13.79 -10.30
N TRP A 268 16.80 -12.75 -10.36
CA TRP A 268 17.15 -11.42 -9.89
C TRP A 268 17.47 -11.40 -8.39
N LYS A 269 16.63 -12.05 -7.56
CA LYS A 269 16.87 -12.22 -6.11
C LYS A 269 18.20 -12.94 -5.85
N TRP A 270 18.46 -14.03 -6.57
CA TRP A 270 19.72 -14.76 -6.45
C TRP A 270 20.93 -13.91 -6.85
N LEU A 271 20.85 -13.19 -7.99
CA LEU A 271 21.94 -12.33 -8.44
C LEU A 271 22.18 -11.17 -7.46
N ARG A 272 21.12 -10.57 -6.91
CA ARG A 272 21.20 -9.50 -5.92
C ARG A 272 21.90 -9.98 -4.66
N ARG A 273 21.46 -11.13 -4.12
CA ARG A 273 22.12 -11.79 -3.00
C ARG A 273 23.58 -12.10 -3.32
N LYS A 274 23.87 -12.70 -4.47
CA LYS A 274 25.24 -13.04 -4.89
C LYS A 274 26.14 -11.80 -4.92
N ARG A 275 25.69 -10.71 -5.54
CA ARG A 275 26.42 -9.43 -5.58
C ARG A 275 26.66 -8.88 -4.18
N ASP A 276 25.65 -8.89 -3.33
CA ASP A 276 25.74 -8.33 -1.98
C ASP A 276 26.73 -9.15 -1.13
N LEU A 277 26.76 -10.47 -1.30
CA LEU A 277 27.75 -11.38 -0.71
C LEU A 277 29.18 -11.14 -1.25
N GLU A 278 29.33 -10.93 -2.56
CA GLU A 278 30.65 -10.66 -3.19
C GLU A 278 31.20 -9.25 -2.87
N ARG A 279 30.32 -8.29 -2.57
CA ARG A 279 30.70 -6.91 -2.20
C ARG A 279 31.14 -6.80 -0.75
N ASP A 280 30.68 -7.68 0.13
CA ASP A 280 31.02 -7.67 1.56
C ASP A 280 32.47 -8.13 1.78
N PRO A 281 33.41 -7.24 2.19
CA PRO A 281 34.81 -7.60 2.39
C PRO A 281 35.01 -8.54 3.59
N THR A 282 33.99 -8.77 4.42
CA THR A 282 34.04 -9.69 5.56
C THR A 282 33.54 -11.10 5.22
N MET A 283 33.03 -11.28 4.00
CA MET A 283 32.55 -12.54 3.48
C MET A 283 33.70 -13.44 3.02
N ILE A 284 33.69 -14.71 3.47
CA ILE A 284 34.76 -15.66 3.15
C ILE A 284 34.12 -16.98 2.72
N HIS A 285 34.59 -17.55 1.62
CA HIS A 285 34.13 -18.85 1.15
C HIS A 285 34.60 -19.98 2.08
N CYS A 286 33.71 -20.95 2.32
CA CYS A 286 34.08 -22.17 3.03
C CYS A 286 35.26 -22.85 2.32
N PRO A 287 36.38 -23.17 3.02
CA PRO A 287 37.57 -23.74 2.37
C PRO A 287 37.38 -25.18 1.90
N MET A 288 36.25 -25.84 2.23
CA MET A 288 35.95 -27.18 1.72
C MET A 288 35.64 -27.10 0.23
N GLU A 289 36.42 -27.83 -0.59
CA GLU A 289 36.37 -27.77 -2.06
C GLU A 289 34.99 -28.05 -2.65
N TYR A 290 34.23 -28.96 -2.03
CA TYR A 290 32.89 -29.32 -2.48
C TYR A 290 31.78 -28.44 -1.89
N CYS A 291 32.11 -27.50 -1.00
CA CYS A 291 31.14 -26.61 -0.37
C CYS A 291 31.25 -25.19 -0.95
N GLN A 292 32.37 -24.50 -0.69
CA GLN A 292 32.61 -23.12 -1.12
C GLN A 292 31.49 -22.10 -0.80
N GLU A 293 30.55 -22.45 0.07
CA GLU A 293 29.45 -21.58 0.47
C GLU A 293 30.01 -20.28 1.09
N PRO A 294 29.52 -19.09 0.71
CA PRO A 294 29.91 -17.83 1.33
C PRO A 294 29.50 -17.78 2.81
N VAL A 295 30.45 -17.48 3.70
CA VAL A 295 30.23 -17.43 5.15
C VAL A 295 30.41 -16.00 5.68
N PRO A 296 29.36 -15.36 6.24
CA PRO A 296 29.44 -14.01 6.80
C PRO A 296 30.21 -13.95 8.13
N LYS A 297 30.59 -12.74 8.55
CA LYS A 297 31.07 -12.52 9.93
C LYS A 297 29.95 -12.83 10.92
N PRO A 298 30.19 -13.65 11.96
CA PRO A 298 29.19 -13.83 13.00
C PRO A 298 28.92 -12.48 13.64
N GLU A 299 27.64 -12.16 13.82
CA GLU A 299 27.22 -10.95 14.54
C GLU A 299 27.80 -11.04 15.96
N SER A 300 28.60 -10.04 16.35
CA SER A 300 29.10 -9.97 17.72
C SER A 300 27.90 -9.76 18.62
N ASP A 301 27.53 -10.79 19.38
CA ASP A 301 26.47 -10.72 20.37
C ASP A 301 26.80 -9.58 21.36
N ALA A 302 26.18 -8.42 21.18
CA ALA A 302 26.44 -7.19 21.96
C ALA A 302 26.04 -7.31 23.45
N SER A 303 25.76 -8.52 23.90
CA SER A 303 25.33 -8.86 25.26
C SER A 303 26.48 -9.37 26.15
N ARG A 304 27.72 -9.49 25.66
CA ARG A 304 28.85 -9.97 26.48
C ARG A 304 30.15 -9.14 26.34
N VAL A 305 30.26 -8.20 27.28
CA VAL A 305 31.47 -7.73 27.99
C VAL A 305 32.31 -6.62 27.32
N ASP A 306 32.35 -5.49 28.04
CA ASP A 306 33.37 -4.44 28.00
C ASP A 306 34.78 -5.05 28.00
N VAL A 307 35.44 -5.08 26.85
CA VAL A 307 36.90 -5.25 26.76
C VAL A 307 37.43 -4.18 25.81
N SER A 308 38.33 -3.38 26.34
CA SER A 308 39.10 -2.31 25.70
C SER A 308 39.62 -2.69 24.30
N ASP A 309 39.60 -1.67 23.42
CA ASP A 309 39.87 -1.63 21.97
C ASP A 309 41.23 -2.16 21.45
N GLU A 310 41.87 -3.16 22.05
CA GLU A 310 43.19 -3.62 21.57
C GLU A 310 43.32 -5.11 21.22
N ASP A 311 42.31 -5.95 21.44
CA ASP A 311 42.35 -7.35 21.00
C ASP A 311 41.01 -7.81 20.45
N GLU A 312 40.84 -7.72 19.12
CA GLU A 312 39.75 -8.37 18.39
C GLU A 312 39.84 -9.88 18.68
N SER A 313 39.08 -10.35 19.68
CA SER A 313 39.29 -11.69 20.25
C SER A 313 39.28 -12.74 19.14
N GLY A 314 40.15 -13.75 19.22
CA GLY A 314 40.29 -14.77 18.16
C GLY A 314 38.98 -15.44 17.72
N TRP A 315 37.92 -15.32 18.51
CA TRP A 315 36.55 -15.74 18.19
C TRP A 315 35.86 -14.91 17.11
N ALA A 316 36.21 -13.63 16.93
CA ALA A 316 35.69 -12.77 15.85
C ALA A 316 36.14 -13.23 14.44
N ARG A 317 37.21 -14.02 14.41
CA ARG A 317 37.83 -14.59 13.20
C ARG A 317 37.34 -16.00 12.89
N LEU A 318 36.66 -16.64 13.83
CA LEU A 318 36.05 -17.95 13.62
C LEU A 318 34.82 -17.79 12.73
N ARG A 319 34.71 -18.65 11.73
CA ARG A 319 33.58 -18.79 10.82
C ARG A 319 33.01 -20.19 10.97
N THR A 320 31.70 -20.34 10.92
CA THR A 320 31.03 -21.64 10.84
C THR A 320 30.12 -21.62 9.63
N CYS A 321 30.38 -22.50 8.66
CA CYS A 321 29.57 -22.62 7.46
C CYS A 321 28.21 -23.25 7.79
N THR A 322 27.10 -22.59 7.49
CA THR A 322 25.75 -23.10 7.77
C THR A 322 25.29 -24.19 6.80
N ALA A 323 25.99 -24.39 5.68
CA ALA A 323 25.66 -25.43 4.71
C ALA A 323 26.31 -26.79 5.04
N CYS A 324 27.50 -26.80 5.66
CA CYS A 324 28.26 -28.03 5.92
C CYS A 324 28.80 -28.14 7.36
N ASP A 325 28.44 -27.20 8.24
CA ASP A 325 28.87 -27.09 9.64
C ASP A 325 30.39 -27.01 9.87
N TYR A 326 31.18 -26.82 8.80
CA TYR A 326 32.63 -26.70 8.91
C TYR A 326 33.03 -25.35 9.53
N SER A 327 33.77 -25.41 10.64
CA SER A 327 34.34 -24.23 11.28
C SER A 327 35.78 -23.97 10.84
N PHE A 328 36.10 -22.72 10.50
CA PHE A 328 37.42 -22.32 10.02
C PHE A 328 37.77 -20.90 10.43
N CYS A 329 39.06 -20.56 10.39
CA CYS A 329 39.53 -19.20 10.63
C CYS A 329 39.52 -18.40 9.32
N ALA A 330 38.98 -17.19 9.38
CA ALA A 330 38.93 -16.22 8.29
C ALA A 330 40.30 -15.97 7.60
N PHE A 331 41.40 -15.97 8.35
CA PHE A 331 42.72 -15.57 7.84
C PHE A 331 43.68 -16.73 7.58
N CYS A 332 43.39 -17.93 8.10
CA CYS A 332 44.30 -19.06 8.01
C CYS A 332 43.99 -19.98 6.81
N THR A 333 43.42 -19.44 5.74
CA THR A 333 42.97 -20.20 4.57
C THR A 333 44.14 -20.98 3.97
N GLY A 334 44.17 -22.29 4.22
CA GLY A 334 45.12 -23.22 3.59
C GLY A 334 46.38 -23.53 4.40
N LEU A 335 46.24 -24.26 5.50
CA LEU A 335 47.12 -25.41 5.71
C LEU A 335 46.25 -26.59 6.11
N THR A 336 46.14 -27.54 5.20
CA THR A 336 45.89 -28.93 5.54
C THR A 336 46.71 -29.27 6.78
N LEU A 337 46.04 -29.55 7.91
CA LEU A 337 46.62 -30.39 8.94
C LEU A 337 46.76 -31.79 8.30
N LEU A 338 47.80 -31.97 7.47
CA LEU A 338 48.31 -33.29 7.19
C LEU A 338 48.66 -33.91 8.54
N PRO A 339 48.26 -35.16 8.81
CA PRO A 339 48.53 -35.79 10.09
C PRO A 339 50.03 -36.15 10.12
N THR A 340 50.86 -35.27 10.65
CA THR A 340 52.17 -35.70 11.14
C THR A 340 52.03 -36.09 12.61
N PRO A 341 52.47 -37.30 12.98
CA PRO A 341 52.29 -37.81 14.32
C PRO A 341 53.21 -37.05 15.29
N SER A 342 52.74 -36.99 16.52
CA SER A 342 53.43 -36.56 17.75
C SER A 342 53.34 -35.08 18.13
N HIS A 343 52.63 -34.88 19.25
CA HIS A 343 52.71 -33.76 20.18
C HIS A 343 52.19 -32.40 19.73
N PHE A 344 50.87 -32.19 19.75
CA PHE A 344 50.29 -30.95 20.29
C PHE A 344 48.87 -31.24 20.82
N GLN A 345 48.79 -31.36 22.14
CA GLN A 345 47.56 -31.63 22.88
C GLN A 345 46.95 -30.30 23.30
N ILE A 346 46.06 -29.73 22.48
CA ILE A 346 45.21 -28.61 22.89
C ILE A 346 43.95 -29.20 23.53
N HIS A 347 43.91 -29.18 24.86
CA HIS A 347 42.74 -29.51 25.65
C HIS A 347 41.62 -28.48 25.40
N LEU A 348 40.65 -28.81 24.55
CA LEU A 348 39.32 -28.19 24.60
C LEU A 348 38.61 -28.68 25.87
N ARG A 349 38.73 -27.92 26.97
CA ARG A 349 37.81 -28.03 28.11
C ARG A 349 36.53 -27.27 27.76
N LEU A 350 35.49 -28.00 27.38
CA LEU A 350 34.11 -27.54 27.48
C LEU A 350 33.73 -27.40 28.97
N PRO A 351 33.14 -26.29 29.43
CA PRO A 351 32.44 -26.29 30.70
C PRO A 351 30.96 -26.61 30.48
N LEU A 352 30.56 -27.81 30.93
CA LEU A 352 29.18 -28.19 31.20
C LEU A 352 28.73 -27.59 32.54
N SER A 353 27.59 -26.87 32.55
CA SER A 353 26.64 -26.72 33.67
C SER A 353 25.59 -25.66 33.26
N SER A 354 24.28 -25.76 33.45
CA SER A 354 23.38 -26.83 33.87
C SER A 354 21.94 -26.32 33.67
N ALA A 355 21.02 -27.17 33.19
CA ALA A 355 19.59 -27.06 33.50
C ALA A 355 18.91 -28.43 33.25
N ARG A 356 18.00 -28.79 34.15
CA ARG A 356 17.49 -30.14 34.42
C ARG A 356 16.29 -30.54 33.54
N PHE A 357 16.31 -31.81 33.07
CA PHE A 357 15.27 -32.88 32.95
C PHE A 357 13.75 -32.52 32.87
N PRO A 358 12.90 -33.31 32.15
CA PRO A 358 12.80 -34.77 32.32
C PRO A 358 12.58 -35.68 31.09
N ARG A 359 13.15 -36.88 31.24
CA ARG A 359 12.71 -38.24 30.84
C ARG A 359 11.54 -38.40 29.86
N THR A 360 11.75 -39.17 28.79
CA THR A 360 11.05 -40.44 28.51
C THR A 360 11.75 -41.22 27.39
N PRO A 361 11.74 -42.58 27.40
CA PRO A 361 12.38 -43.40 26.39
C PRO A 361 11.38 -43.81 25.29
N CYS A 362 11.73 -43.61 24.02
CA CYS A 362 11.03 -44.26 22.90
C CYS A 362 11.84 -45.47 22.42
N TYR A 363 11.35 -46.65 22.78
CA TYR A 363 11.65 -47.89 22.09
C TYR A 363 11.20 -47.80 20.62
N ARG A 364 12.08 -48.16 19.68
CA ARG A 364 11.70 -48.90 18.47
C ARG A 364 12.79 -49.93 18.16
N THR A 365 12.38 -51.19 18.22
CA THR A 365 13.11 -52.36 17.74
C THR A 365 13.21 -52.36 16.21
N PRO A 366 14.20 -53.06 15.62
CA PRO A 366 14.23 -53.36 14.20
C PRO A 366 13.37 -54.61 13.91
N ILE A 367 12.54 -54.55 12.86
CA ILE A 367 11.91 -55.72 12.25
C ILE A 367 12.69 -56.02 10.96
N TRP A 368 13.41 -57.15 10.97
CA TRP A 368 13.61 -58.01 9.79
C TRP A 368 13.66 -59.45 10.30
N SER A 369 12.57 -60.19 10.04
CA SER A 369 12.37 -61.65 9.94
C SER A 369 11.01 -62.01 10.52
#